data_AF-A0A1C4YEK8-F1
#
_entry.id   AF-A0A1C4YEK8-F1
#
_cell.length_a   1.000
_cell.length_b   1.000
_cell.length_c   1.000
_cell.angle_alpha   90.00
_cell.angle_beta   90.00
_cell.angle_gamma   90.00
#
_symmetry.space_group_name_H-M   'P 1'
#
loop_
_entity.id
_entity.type
_entity.pdbx_description
1 polymer ?
#
loop_
_entity_poly.entity_id
_entity_poly.type
_entity_poly.pdbx_seq_one_letter_code
_entity_poly.pdbx_strand_id
1 'polypeptide(L)'
;MTTYRTVLKATLQPVIGSRFQPTGFPDLGAAEFESAQGRALLVESAQSMANRLEATTWNEANAEQREELAGLPYVRVVDADGAFLSSSRLEAHRLASAYVMNGQVDGVKGEQWMRERLGLAAGRPLDHRAVARACFALDPVALIHGVFFARKGWPWQPRIARAVTSFIEAYDVRPAVSGGVKRDVVINEAKDGATADGYGTVPHHRVEYTAKQITAYFSVDHAQLRSYGLSETATGLLHALIDFEIGALLDSGLRLRTACDLDVVHIDGERPDTADATRRIAKLVQECGDQLGPITTAVWTGRGKG
;
A
#
# COMPACT_ATOMS: atom_id res chain seq x y z
N MET A 1 -12.43 -21.59 -8.59
CA MET A 1 -11.54 -21.01 -7.55
C MET A 1 -11.23 -22.09 -6.52
N THR A 2 -10.02 -22.12 -5.97
CA THR A 2 -9.71 -23.06 -4.86
C THR A 2 -10.11 -22.40 -3.55
N THR A 3 -10.44 -23.18 -2.52
CA THR A 3 -10.70 -22.67 -1.16
C THR A 3 -9.46 -22.06 -0.49
N TYR A 4 -8.30 -22.10 -1.17
CA TYR A 4 -7.03 -21.58 -0.72
C TYR A 4 -6.71 -20.20 -1.30
N ARG A 5 -7.27 -19.85 -2.46
CA ARG A 5 -6.93 -18.61 -3.16
C ARG A 5 -8.07 -18.11 -4.03
N THR A 6 -8.34 -16.82 -3.91
CA THR A 6 -9.20 -16.06 -4.82
C THR A 6 -8.34 -15.22 -5.75
N VAL A 7 -8.76 -15.13 -7.01
CA VAL A 7 -8.16 -14.26 -8.02
C VAL A 7 -9.27 -13.44 -8.66
N LEU A 8 -9.07 -12.12 -8.71
CA LEU A 8 -9.96 -11.17 -9.35
C LEU A 8 -9.21 -10.49 -10.49
N LYS A 9 -9.86 -10.30 -11.63
CA LYS A 9 -9.32 -9.49 -12.72
C LYS A 9 -10.30 -8.39 -13.06
N ALA A 10 -9.84 -7.15 -13.08
CA ALA A 10 -10.61 -6.02 -13.56
C ALA A 10 -10.01 -5.52 -14.88
N THR A 11 -10.79 -5.62 -15.96
CA THR A 11 -10.46 -4.99 -17.24
C THR A 11 -10.67 -3.50 -17.11
N LEU A 12 -9.66 -2.72 -17.48
CA LEU A 12 -9.64 -1.26 -17.33
C LEU A 12 -9.55 -0.56 -18.69
N GLN A 13 -10.03 0.68 -18.74
CA GLN A 13 -9.84 1.57 -19.88
C GLN A 13 -9.53 3.00 -19.42
N PRO A 14 -8.75 3.80 -20.18
CA PRO A 14 -8.64 5.23 -19.91
C PRO A 14 -10.00 5.91 -19.94
N VAL A 15 -10.28 6.76 -18.93
CA VAL A 15 -11.53 7.55 -18.87
C VAL A 15 -11.60 8.55 -20.03
N ILE A 16 -10.46 9.11 -20.42
CA ILE A 16 -10.35 10.14 -21.46
C ILE A 16 -9.37 9.68 -22.55
N GLY A 17 -9.88 9.53 -23.77
CA GLY A 17 -9.08 9.13 -24.93
C GLY A 17 -8.57 7.69 -24.83
N SER A 18 -7.37 7.43 -25.36
CA SER A 18 -6.80 6.07 -25.42
C SER A 18 -5.40 5.97 -24.81
N ARG A 19 -4.83 7.10 -24.37
CA ARG A 19 -3.47 7.18 -23.84
C ARG A 19 -3.48 7.07 -22.33
N PHE A 20 -2.42 6.48 -21.77
CA PHE A 20 -2.16 6.50 -20.34
C PHE A 20 -0.65 6.58 -20.06
N GLN A 21 -0.31 7.09 -18.88
CA GLN A 21 1.05 7.15 -18.37
C GLN A 21 1.32 5.92 -17.48
N PRO A 22 2.29 5.05 -17.84
CA PRO A 22 2.67 3.93 -16.99
C PRO A 22 3.50 4.38 -15.79
N THR A 23 3.86 3.46 -14.91
CA THR A 23 4.83 3.77 -13.86
C THR A 23 6.19 4.04 -14.49
N GLY A 24 6.80 5.16 -14.11
CA GLY A 24 8.15 5.54 -14.53
C GLY A 24 9.16 5.31 -13.42
N PHE A 25 10.23 4.58 -13.74
CA PHE A 25 11.36 4.34 -12.85
C PHE A 25 12.57 5.16 -13.32
N PRO A 26 13.35 5.80 -12.43
CA PRO A 26 14.47 6.65 -12.84
C PRO A 26 15.53 5.97 -13.72
N ASP A 27 15.76 4.68 -13.50
CA ASP A 27 16.77 3.85 -14.17
C ASP A 27 16.18 3.02 -15.33
N LEU A 28 14.91 2.62 -15.25
CA LEU A 28 14.26 1.72 -16.21
C LEU A 28 13.29 2.44 -17.18
N GLY A 29 12.82 3.65 -16.85
CA GLY A 29 11.74 4.31 -17.60
C GLY A 29 10.40 3.58 -17.39
N ALA A 30 9.62 3.39 -18.46
CA ALA A 30 8.45 2.52 -18.40
C ALA A 30 8.90 1.07 -18.26
N ALA A 31 8.38 0.34 -17.26
CA ALA A 31 8.72 -1.05 -17.02
C ALA A 31 8.07 -2.00 -18.05
N GLU A 32 8.58 -1.96 -19.27
CA GLU A 32 8.15 -2.80 -20.37
C GLU A 32 8.73 -4.23 -20.28
N PHE A 33 7.99 -5.20 -20.80
CA PHE A 33 8.41 -6.59 -20.89
C PHE A 33 7.75 -7.31 -22.07
N GLU A 34 8.31 -8.44 -22.48
CA GLU A 34 7.73 -9.31 -23.52
C GLU A 34 6.77 -10.32 -22.90
N SER A 35 5.59 -10.47 -23.49
CA SER A 35 4.58 -11.47 -23.09
C SER A 35 4.18 -12.35 -24.27
N ALA A 36 3.48 -13.45 -24.00
CA ALA A 36 2.89 -14.29 -25.06
C ALA A 36 1.87 -13.53 -25.94
N GLN A 37 1.42 -12.35 -25.52
CA GLN A 37 0.46 -11.50 -26.21
C GLN A 37 1.15 -10.31 -26.92
N GLY A 38 2.48 -10.27 -26.92
CA GLY A 38 3.31 -9.18 -27.44
C GLY A 38 3.86 -8.28 -26.33
N ARG A 39 4.33 -7.09 -26.72
CA ARG A 39 4.91 -6.10 -25.79
C ARG A 39 3.88 -5.69 -24.75
N ALA A 40 4.31 -5.68 -23.49
CA ALA A 40 3.51 -5.32 -22.34
C ALA A 40 4.29 -4.35 -21.43
N LEU A 41 3.62 -3.79 -20.43
CA LEU A 41 4.27 -3.00 -19.39
C LEU A 41 3.49 -3.04 -18.07
N LEU A 42 4.18 -2.68 -16.98
CA LEU A 42 3.53 -2.41 -15.69
C LEU A 42 2.95 -0.99 -15.67
N VAL A 43 1.62 -0.90 -15.61
CA VAL A 43 0.94 0.35 -15.32
C VAL A 43 1.15 0.70 -13.84
N GLU A 44 1.00 -0.29 -12.96
CA GLU A 44 1.37 -0.23 -11.53
C GLU A 44 1.99 -1.55 -11.06
N SER A 45 3.09 -1.44 -10.31
CA SER A 45 3.79 -2.59 -9.75
C SER A 45 3.07 -3.17 -8.53
N ALA A 46 3.50 -4.36 -8.09
CA ALA A 46 2.94 -4.98 -6.89
C ALA A 46 3.16 -4.17 -5.61
N GLN A 47 4.29 -3.47 -5.51
CA GLN A 47 4.60 -2.59 -4.40
C GLN A 47 3.74 -1.33 -4.43
N SER A 48 3.56 -0.74 -5.62
CA SER A 48 2.72 0.44 -5.76
C SER A 48 1.25 0.13 -5.46
N MET A 49 0.73 -0.99 -5.96
CA MET A 49 -0.64 -1.41 -5.65
C MET A 49 -0.86 -1.76 -4.18
N ALA A 50 0.15 -2.28 -3.47
CA ALA A 50 0.05 -2.42 -2.01
C ALA A 50 -0.17 -1.06 -1.34
N ASN A 51 0.61 -0.04 -1.71
CA ASN A 51 0.42 1.32 -1.18
C ASN A 51 -0.95 1.89 -1.55
N ARG A 52 -1.46 1.62 -2.75
CA ARG A 52 -2.80 2.06 -3.20
C ARG A 52 -3.92 1.42 -2.38
N LEU A 53 -3.81 0.12 -2.10
CA LEU A 53 -4.76 -0.60 -1.26
C LEU A 53 -4.71 -0.04 0.18
N GLU A 54 -3.53 0.13 0.75
CA GLU A 54 -3.37 0.73 2.09
C GLU A 54 -3.94 2.15 2.15
N ALA A 55 -3.73 2.97 1.12
CA ALA A 55 -4.26 4.33 1.05
C ALA A 55 -5.80 4.38 1.10
N THR A 56 -6.50 3.32 0.67
CA THR A 56 -7.96 3.26 0.77
C THR A 56 -8.46 3.24 2.22
N THR A 57 -7.58 2.97 3.20
CA THR A 57 -7.88 2.87 4.63
C THR A 57 -7.59 4.15 5.41
N TRP A 58 -7.05 5.19 4.74
CA TRP A 58 -6.57 6.41 5.37
C TRP A 58 -7.27 7.66 4.82
N ASN A 59 -7.55 8.62 5.69
CA ASN A 59 -8.03 9.94 5.33
C ASN A 59 -6.87 10.94 5.42
N GLU A 60 -6.27 11.24 4.27
CA GLU A 60 -5.12 12.15 4.19
C GLU A 60 -5.45 13.57 4.68
N ALA A 61 -6.66 14.07 4.41
CA ALA A 61 -7.05 15.43 4.76
C ALA A 61 -7.09 15.65 6.28
N ASN A 62 -7.43 14.61 7.04
CA ASN A 62 -7.53 14.67 8.49
C ASN A 62 -6.36 13.99 9.22
N ALA A 63 -5.44 13.33 8.50
CA ALA A 63 -4.35 12.55 9.08
C ALA A 63 -4.85 11.47 10.09
N GLU A 64 -5.91 10.77 9.68
CA GLU A 64 -6.59 9.76 10.49
C GLU A 64 -6.99 8.54 9.66
N GLN A 65 -7.31 7.44 10.35
CA GLN A 65 -7.94 6.31 9.67
C GLN A 65 -9.33 6.69 9.17
N ARG A 66 -9.77 6.04 8.10
CA ARG A 66 -11.15 6.18 7.62
C ARG A 66 -12.18 5.75 8.67
N GLU A 67 -13.33 6.43 8.66
CA GLU A 67 -14.42 6.19 9.60
C GLU A 67 -14.96 4.76 9.51
N GLU A 68 -14.97 4.17 8.32
CA GLU A 68 -15.39 2.78 8.08
C GLU A 68 -14.53 1.76 8.83
N LEU A 69 -13.34 2.17 9.26
CA LEU A 69 -12.38 1.37 10.01
C LEU A 69 -12.33 1.76 11.50
N ALA A 70 -13.31 2.52 11.99
CA ALA A 70 -13.39 2.91 13.39
C ALA A 70 -13.29 1.70 14.33
N GLY A 71 -12.50 1.86 15.40
CA GLY A 71 -12.22 0.81 16.38
C GLY A 71 -11.06 -0.13 16.03
N LEU A 72 -10.48 -0.04 14.82
CA LEU A 72 -9.26 -0.77 14.50
C LEU A 72 -8.02 -0.10 15.11
N PRO A 73 -7.07 -0.90 15.63
CA PRO A 73 -5.79 -0.39 16.07
C PRO A 73 -4.88 -0.06 14.90
N TYR A 74 -3.95 0.83 15.18
CA TYR A 74 -2.75 1.11 14.40
C TYR A 74 -1.73 1.79 15.32
N VAL A 75 -0.48 1.90 14.89
CA VAL A 75 0.53 2.66 15.62
C VAL A 75 0.62 4.06 15.04
N ARG A 76 0.20 5.07 15.82
CA ARG A 76 0.34 6.49 15.50
C ARG A 76 1.73 6.96 15.89
N VAL A 77 2.41 7.67 15.00
CA VAL A 77 3.73 8.27 15.25
C VAL A 77 3.54 9.76 15.44
N VAL A 78 4.04 10.28 16.56
CA VAL A 78 3.97 11.70 16.91
C VAL A 78 5.36 12.24 17.27
N ASP A 79 5.54 13.56 17.21
CA ASP A 79 6.73 14.21 17.75
C ASP A 79 6.65 14.40 19.29
N ALA A 80 7.63 15.10 19.85
CA ALA A 80 7.70 15.38 21.30
C ALA A 80 6.53 16.22 21.82
N ASP A 81 5.95 17.06 20.95
CA ASP A 81 4.83 17.96 21.27
C ASP A 81 3.47 17.28 21.01
N GLY A 82 3.48 16.02 20.55
CA GLY A 82 2.29 15.24 20.24
C GLY A 82 1.71 15.51 18.85
N ALA A 83 2.39 16.28 18.00
CA ALA A 83 1.94 16.53 16.64
C ALA A 83 2.13 15.27 15.78
N PHE A 84 1.17 15.01 14.90
CA PHE A 84 1.21 13.85 14.03
C PHE A 84 2.36 13.92 13.03
N LEU A 85 3.12 12.84 12.92
CA LEU A 85 4.18 12.68 11.93
C LEU A 85 3.82 11.64 10.87
N SER A 86 3.38 10.46 11.30
CA SER A 86 3.09 9.32 10.43
C SER A 86 2.32 8.22 11.19
N SER A 87 2.13 7.05 10.57
CA SER A 87 1.54 5.88 11.23
C SER A 87 2.04 4.57 10.61
N SER A 88 1.79 3.43 11.27
CA SER A 88 2.06 2.10 10.70
C SER A 88 1.34 1.83 9.38
N ARG A 89 0.32 2.61 9.00
CA ARG A 89 -0.39 2.52 7.72
C ARG A 89 0.19 3.42 6.63
N LEU A 90 0.98 4.43 7.00
CA LEU A 90 1.63 5.35 6.05
C LEU A 90 3.10 4.99 5.79
N GLU A 91 3.71 4.24 6.71
CA GLU A 91 5.11 3.88 6.65
C GLU A 91 5.37 2.69 5.71
N ALA A 92 6.36 2.82 4.82
CA ALA A 92 6.74 1.75 3.89
C ALA A 92 7.16 0.43 4.58
N HIS A 93 7.63 0.53 5.82
CA HIS A 93 7.98 -0.63 6.66
C HIS A 93 6.90 -0.99 7.68
N ARG A 94 5.75 -0.30 7.66
CA ARG A 94 4.59 -0.52 8.52
C ARG A 94 4.96 -0.54 10.01
N LEU A 95 4.55 -1.56 10.75
CA LEU A 95 4.93 -1.79 12.16
C LEU A 95 6.45 -1.86 12.37
N ALA A 96 7.23 -2.18 11.33
CA ALA A 96 8.69 -2.21 11.40
C ALA A 96 9.37 -0.86 11.09
N SER A 97 8.58 0.22 10.93
CA SER A 97 9.08 1.57 10.64
C SER A 97 10.20 1.99 11.60
N ALA A 98 11.18 2.71 11.03
CA ALA A 98 12.24 3.32 11.81
C ALA A 98 11.69 4.31 12.86
N TYR A 99 10.56 4.97 12.59
CA TYR A 99 9.96 5.91 13.56
C TYR A 99 9.34 5.18 14.75
N VAL A 100 8.70 4.03 14.52
CA VAL A 100 8.20 3.15 15.60
C VAL A 100 9.37 2.59 16.38
N MET A 101 10.36 2.01 15.70
CA MET A 101 11.46 1.27 16.32
C MET A 101 12.45 2.15 17.06
N ASN A 102 12.74 3.33 16.51
CA ASN A 102 13.63 4.30 17.13
C ASN A 102 12.89 5.28 18.06
N GLY A 103 11.56 5.30 18.06
CA GLY A 103 10.75 6.07 18.98
C GLY A 103 10.62 5.43 20.36
N GLN A 104 9.65 5.92 21.12
CA GLN A 104 9.27 5.41 22.43
C GLN A 104 7.76 5.13 22.48
N VAL A 105 7.37 4.02 23.11
CA VAL A 105 5.98 3.68 23.42
C VAL A 105 5.88 3.53 24.93
N ASP A 106 5.07 4.35 25.58
CA ASP A 106 4.93 4.39 27.05
C ASP A 106 6.28 4.49 27.79
N GLY A 107 7.21 5.29 27.26
CA GLY A 107 8.57 5.47 27.80
C GLY A 107 9.54 4.31 27.52
N VAL A 108 9.09 3.23 26.86
CA VAL A 108 9.93 2.10 26.45
C VAL A 108 10.43 2.32 25.03
N LYS A 109 11.71 2.02 24.78
CA LYS A 109 12.28 2.07 23.42
C LYS A 109 11.48 1.17 22.48
N GLY A 110 11.03 1.71 21.33
CA GLY A 110 10.14 1.00 20.42
C GLY A 110 10.68 -0.35 19.93
N GLU A 111 11.98 -0.46 19.67
CA GLU A 111 12.62 -1.74 19.31
C GLU A 111 12.52 -2.78 20.44
N GLN A 112 12.68 -2.38 21.70
CA GLN A 112 12.50 -3.27 22.84
C GLN A 112 11.02 -3.64 23.01
N TRP A 113 10.13 -2.64 22.99
CA TRP A 113 8.69 -2.82 23.11
C TRP A 113 8.14 -3.80 22.05
N MET A 114 8.54 -3.62 20.78
CA MET A 114 8.11 -4.51 19.70
C MET A 114 8.68 -5.92 19.86
N ARG A 115 9.95 -6.06 20.24
CA ARG A 115 10.58 -7.38 20.47
C ARG A 115 9.82 -8.18 21.54
N GLU A 116 9.43 -7.52 22.62
CA GLU A 116 8.65 -8.12 23.71
C GLU A 116 7.23 -8.48 23.25
N ARG A 117 6.54 -7.58 22.54
CA ARG A 117 5.21 -7.82 21.95
C ARG A 117 5.20 -9.02 21.01
N LEU A 118 6.25 -9.18 20.19
CA LEU A 118 6.41 -10.30 19.26
C LEU A 118 6.83 -11.61 19.96
N GLY A 119 7.13 -11.59 21.27
CA GLY A 119 7.52 -12.77 22.04
C GLY A 119 8.88 -13.35 21.65
N LEU A 120 9.80 -12.52 21.15
CA LEU A 120 11.09 -12.99 20.64
C LEU A 120 12.05 -13.35 21.78
N ALA A 121 12.47 -14.61 21.83
CA ALA A 121 13.39 -15.11 22.85
C ALA A 121 14.57 -15.87 22.22
N ALA A 122 15.78 -15.65 22.76
CA ALA A 122 16.95 -16.43 22.37
C ALA A 122 16.80 -17.89 22.84
N GLY A 123 17.34 -18.83 22.06
CA GLY A 123 17.28 -20.26 22.39
C GLY A 123 15.89 -20.90 22.25
N ARG A 124 14.90 -20.20 21.69
CA ARG A 124 13.57 -20.75 21.37
C ARG A 124 13.22 -20.57 19.89
N PRO A 125 12.46 -21.51 19.28
CA PRO A 125 11.92 -21.34 17.94
C PRO A 125 11.00 -20.11 17.84
N LEU A 126 10.91 -19.53 16.65
CA LEU A 126 9.97 -18.43 16.38
C LEU A 126 8.53 -18.96 16.34
N ASP A 127 7.66 -18.44 17.22
CA ASP A 127 6.21 -18.68 17.12
C ASP A 127 5.60 -17.71 16.10
N HIS A 128 5.45 -18.19 14.86
CA HIS A 128 4.83 -17.42 13.78
C HIS A 128 3.39 -16.98 14.08
N ARG A 129 2.63 -17.77 14.88
CA ARG A 129 1.26 -17.42 15.25
C ARG A 129 1.24 -16.33 16.32
N ALA A 130 2.18 -16.35 17.26
CA ALA A 130 2.36 -15.25 18.21
C ALA A 130 2.71 -13.93 17.51
N VAL A 131 3.62 -13.98 16.52
CA VAL A 131 3.95 -12.83 15.68
C VAL A 131 2.71 -12.31 14.93
N ALA A 132 1.92 -13.20 14.33
CA ALA A 132 0.69 -12.81 13.63
C ALA A 132 -0.35 -12.21 14.59
N ARG A 133 -0.56 -12.79 15.77
CA ARG A 133 -1.44 -12.24 16.82
C ARG A 133 -1.01 -10.85 17.29
N ALA A 134 0.29 -10.66 17.52
CA ALA A 134 0.83 -9.36 17.91
C ALA A 134 0.63 -8.32 16.80
N CYS A 135 0.88 -8.67 15.54
CA CYS A 135 0.62 -7.78 14.41
C CYS A 135 -0.86 -7.48 14.25
N PHE A 136 -1.74 -8.48 14.40
CA PHE A 136 -3.21 -8.29 14.38
C PHE A 136 -3.66 -7.33 15.47
N ALA A 137 -3.18 -7.52 16.70
CA ALA A 137 -3.56 -6.66 17.83
C ALA A 137 -3.07 -5.21 17.67
N LEU A 138 -1.98 -4.99 16.92
CA LEU A 138 -1.40 -3.66 16.72
C LEU A 138 -1.90 -2.95 15.46
N ASP A 139 -2.04 -3.69 14.35
CA ASP A 139 -2.47 -3.17 13.06
C ASP A 139 -2.87 -4.33 12.10
N PRO A 140 -4.17 -4.69 12.01
CA PRO A 140 -4.67 -5.71 11.10
C PRO A 140 -4.40 -5.41 9.61
N VAL A 141 -4.34 -4.13 9.22
CA VAL A 141 -4.04 -3.71 7.84
C VAL A 141 -2.58 -4.02 7.52
N ALA A 142 -1.66 -3.71 8.44
CA ALA A 142 -0.26 -4.08 8.26
C ALA A 142 -0.05 -5.60 8.16
N LEU A 143 -0.88 -6.39 8.84
CA LEU A 143 -0.83 -7.85 8.79
C LEU A 143 -1.21 -8.40 7.41
N ILE A 144 -2.26 -7.89 6.75
CA ILE A 144 -2.67 -8.36 5.41
C ILE A 144 -1.68 -7.92 4.33
N HIS A 145 -1.02 -6.77 4.50
CA HIS A 145 0.00 -6.25 3.58
C HIS A 145 1.41 -6.75 3.87
N GLY A 146 1.59 -7.54 4.92
CA GLY A 146 2.85 -8.13 5.33
C GLY A 146 3.84 -7.13 5.93
N VAL A 147 4.68 -7.61 6.84
CA VAL A 147 5.68 -6.80 7.55
C VAL A 147 6.98 -7.60 7.71
N PHE A 148 8.12 -6.92 7.60
CA PHE A 148 9.43 -7.52 7.81
C PHE A 148 10.23 -6.76 8.87
N PHE A 149 10.53 -7.43 9.97
CA PHE A 149 11.30 -6.90 11.10
C PHE A 149 12.79 -7.23 10.95
N ALA A 150 13.49 -6.48 10.08
CA ALA A 150 14.91 -6.68 9.78
C ALA A 150 15.84 -6.10 10.86
N ARG A 151 15.90 -6.73 12.04
CA ARG A 151 16.68 -6.28 13.20
C ARG A 151 17.83 -7.23 13.52
N LYS A 152 19.06 -6.81 13.20
CA LYS A 152 20.27 -7.63 13.41
C LYS A 152 20.52 -8.04 14.87
N GLY A 153 20.08 -7.21 15.82
CA GLY A 153 20.25 -7.47 17.26
C GLY A 153 19.19 -8.39 17.87
N TRP A 154 18.19 -8.83 17.10
CA TRP A 154 17.14 -9.72 17.58
C TRP A 154 17.51 -11.19 17.35
N PRO A 155 17.02 -12.13 18.19
CA PRO A 155 17.27 -13.56 18.01
C PRO A 155 16.65 -14.10 16.71
N TRP A 156 15.61 -13.43 16.21
CA TRP A 156 14.94 -13.72 14.94
C TRP A 156 14.57 -12.40 14.24
N GLN A 157 14.43 -12.46 12.92
CA GLN A 157 13.94 -11.34 12.09
C GLN A 157 12.61 -11.74 11.44
N PRO A 158 11.47 -11.68 12.16
CA PRO A 158 10.21 -12.18 11.65
C PRO A 158 9.76 -11.47 10.38
N ARG A 159 9.22 -12.25 9.44
CA ARG A 159 8.65 -11.77 8.18
C ARG A 159 7.28 -12.39 7.97
N ILE A 160 6.28 -11.54 7.75
CA ILE A 160 4.94 -11.95 7.30
C ILE A 160 4.84 -11.54 5.82
N ALA A 161 4.51 -12.50 4.95
CA ALA A 161 4.26 -12.25 3.54
C ALA A 161 2.94 -11.47 3.35
N ARG A 162 2.69 -10.92 2.17
CA ARG A 162 1.38 -10.30 1.91
C ARG A 162 0.32 -11.37 1.71
N ALA A 163 -0.83 -11.21 2.36
CA ALA A 163 -2.01 -12.05 2.10
C ALA A 163 -2.78 -11.55 0.86
N VAL A 164 -2.65 -10.27 0.51
CA VAL A 164 -3.19 -9.67 -0.72
C VAL A 164 -2.05 -9.21 -1.61
N THR A 165 -2.10 -9.54 -2.89
CA THR A 165 -1.19 -9.03 -3.92
C THR A 165 -1.99 -8.51 -5.09
N SER A 166 -1.62 -7.35 -5.60
CA SER A 166 -2.26 -6.76 -6.78
C SER A 166 -1.23 -6.06 -7.66
N PHE A 167 -1.49 -5.93 -8.95
CA PHE A 167 -0.68 -5.17 -9.92
C PHE A 167 -1.55 -4.82 -11.13
N ILE A 168 -1.13 -3.85 -11.94
CA ILE A 168 -1.84 -3.47 -13.17
C ILE A 168 -0.88 -3.61 -14.35
N GLU A 169 -1.28 -4.41 -15.32
CA GLU A 169 -0.53 -4.65 -16.56
C GLU A 169 -1.30 -4.16 -17.77
N ALA A 170 -0.56 -3.72 -18.78
CA ALA A 170 -1.09 -3.39 -20.10
C ALA A 170 -0.41 -4.25 -21.17
N TYR A 171 -1.19 -4.77 -22.12
CA TYR A 171 -0.73 -5.70 -23.17
C TYR A 171 -0.99 -5.14 -24.58
N ASP A 172 -0.13 -5.54 -25.53
CA ASP A 172 -0.04 -4.97 -26.89
C ASP A 172 0.08 -3.45 -26.82
N VAL A 173 1.12 -3.01 -26.10
CA VAL A 173 1.36 -1.59 -25.81
C VAL A 173 2.11 -0.92 -26.94
N ARG A 174 1.72 0.31 -27.27
CA ARG A 174 2.35 1.14 -28.30
C ARG A 174 2.68 2.50 -27.72
N PRO A 175 3.92 2.99 -27.87
CA PRO A 175 4.27 4.34 -27.45
C PRO A 175 3.39 5.37 -28.18
N ALA A 176 2.77 6.25 -27.41
CA ALA A 176 2.09 7.44 -27.86
C ALA A 176 2.96 8.64 -27.51
N VAL A 177 3.92 8.93 -28.37
CA VAL A 177 4.83 10.07 -28.17
C VAL A 177 4.07 11.37 -28.41
N SER A 178 4.11 12.23 -27.41
CA SER A 178 3.58 13.59 -27.48
C SER A 178 4.65 14.56 -26.98
N GLY A 179 4.34 15.84 -27.04
CA GLY A 179 5.23 16.87 -26.52
C GLY A 179 4.45 18.07 -26.02
N GLY A 180 5.14 18.90 -25.28
CA GLY A 180 4.65 20.19 -24.84
C GLY A 180 5.77 21.21 -24.91
N VAL A 181 5.41 22.46 -24.67
CA VAL A 181 6.37 23.54 -24.53
C VAL A 181 6.09 24.19 -23.20
N LYS A 182 7.07 24.13 -22.28
CA LYS A 182 7.05 25.03 -21.13
C LYS A 182 7.34 26.42 -21.69
N ARG A 183 6.37 27.33 -21.62
CA ARG A 183 6.57 28.72 -22.04
C ARG A 183 6.96 29.56 -20.84
N ASP A 184 8.02 30.32 -21.02
CA ASP A 184 8.37 31.41 -20.12
C ASP A 184 7.88 32.71 -20.75
N VAL A 185 6.94 33.36 -20.08
CA VAL A 185 6.29 34.58 -20.55
C VAL A 185 7.07 35.85 -20.19
N VAL A 186 8.12 35.73 -19.37
CA VAL A 186 8.95 36.85 -18.89
C VAL A 186 10.34 36.79 -19.50
N ILE A 187 10.99 35.63 -19.48
CA ILE A 187 12.29 35.38 -20.11
C ILE A 187 12.07 34.43 -21.29
N ASN A 188 11.71 34.99 -22.45
CA ASN A 188 11.45 34.23 -23.67
C ASN A 188 12.71 33.93 -24.51
N GLU A 189 13.85 34.55 -24.16
CA GLU A 189 15.17 34.29 -24.74
C GLU A 189 16.08 33.69 -23.66
N ALA A 190 16.36 32.39 -23.74
CA ALA A 190 17.28 31.75 -22.80
C ALA A 190 18.73 32.01 -23.25
N LYS A 191 19.53 32.65 -22.39
CA LYS A 191 21.00 32.57 -22.47
C LYS A 191 21.43 31.13 -22.16
N ASP A 192 22.61 30.71 -22.63
CA ASP A 192 23.14 29.37 -22.34
C ASP A 192 23.11 29.08 -20.83
N GLY A 193 22.50 27.96 -20.45
CA GLY A 193 22.35 27.51 -19.06
C GLY A 193 21.06 27.96 -18.36
N ALA A 194 20.36 29.00 -18.84
CA ALA A 194 19.17 29.53 -18.17
C ALA A 194 18.00 28.52 -18.09
N THR A 195 17.94 27.58 -19.02
CA THR A 195 16.94 26.50 -19.03
C THR A 195 17.15 25.46 -17.94
N ALA A 196 18.40 25.22 -17.51
CA ALA A 196 18.72 24.34 -16.38
C ALA A 196 18.31 24.97 -15.04
N ASP A 197 18.39 26.30 -14.95
CA ASP A 197 17.92 27.09 -13.79
C ASP A 197 16.40 27.32 -13.80
N GLY A 198 15.71 26.80 -14.82
CA GLY A 198 14.24 26.83 -14.92
C GLY A 198 13.65 28.01 -15.68
N TYR A 199 14.45 28.86 -16.32
CA TYR A 199 14.00 29.96 -17.18
C TYR A 199 13.88 29.54 -18.65
N GLY A 200 13.22 30.35 -19.46
CA GLY A 200 13.16 30.13 -20.90
C GLY A 200 12.07 29.18 -21.37
N THR A 201 11.81 29.23 -22.67
CA THR A 201 10.80 28.39 -23.33
C THR A 201 11.44 27.07 -23.79
N VAL A 202 11.05 25.94 -23.19
CA VAL A 202 11.68 24.63 -23.41
C VAL A 202 10.67 23.63 -23.97
N PRO A 203 10.85 23.15 -25.21
CA PRO A 203 10.15 21.98 -25.72
C PRO A 203 10.53 20.73 -24.93
N HIS A 204 9.55 19.90 -24.59
CA HIS A 204 9.78 18.61 -23.96
C HIS A 204 8.97 17.52 -24.66
N HIS A 205 9.52 16.32 -24.70
CA HIS A 205 8.83 15.13 -25.15
C HIS A 205 8.23 14.40 -23.95
N ARG A 206 7.08 13.76 -24.16
CA ARG A 206 6.44 12.88 -23.20
C ARG A 206 6.07 11.58 -23.91
N VAL A 207 6.47 10.46 -23.33
CA VAL A 207 6.06 9.14 -23.82
C VAL A 207 4.94 8.63 -22.93
N GLU A 208 3.74 8.58 -23.50
CA GLU A 208 2.60 7.84 -22.96
C GLU A 208 2.42 6.56 -23.77
N TYR A 209 1.41 5.75 -23.44
CA TYR A 209 1.15 4.49 -24.13
C TYR A 209 -0.33 4.36 -24.46
N THR A 210 -0.63 3.69 -25.57
CA THR A 210 -1.92 3.06 -25.82
C THR A 210 -1.77 1.55 -25.63
N ALA A 211 -2.83 0.85 -25.25
CA ALA A 211 -2.80 -0.61 -25.10
C ALA A 211 -4.09 -1.21 -25.66
N LYS A 212 -4.01 -2.46 -26.12
CA LYS A 212 -5.18 -3.23 -26.48
C LYS A 212 -5.99 -3.63 -25.25
N GLN A 213 -5.30 -3.95 -24.15
CA GLN A 213 -5.90 -4.39 -22.91
C GLN A 213 -5.11 -3.84 -21.72
N ILE A 214 -5.84 -3.34 -20.71
CA ILE A 214 -5.29 -2.99 -19.40
C ILE A 214 -6.04 -3.84 -18.37
N THR A 215 -5.33 -4.47 -17.44
CA THR A 215 -5.94 -5.37 -16.46
C THR A 215 -5.30 -5.17 -15.09
N ALA A 216 -6.13 -4.88 -14.09
CA ALA A 216 -5.75 -5.00 -12.69
C ALA A 216 -5.99 -6.44 -12.24
N TYR A 217 -4.96 -7.03 -11.63
CA TYR A 217 -5.01 -8.35 -11.05
C TYR A 217 -5.01 -8.22 -9.53
N PHE A 218 -5.80 -9.06 -8.86
CA PHE A 218 -5.76 -9.22 -7.40
C PHE A 218 -5.71 -10.70 -7.07
N SER A 219 -4.92 -11.04 -6.06
CA SER A 219 -4.88 -12.39 -5.49
C SER A 219 -4.93 -12.30 -3.97
N VAL A 220 -5.85 -13.07 -3.39
CA VAL A 220 -6.04 -13.20 -1.95
C VAL A 220 -5.68 -14.61 -1.52
N ASP A 221 -4.72 -14.75 -0.63
CA ASP A 221 -4.25 -16.03 -0.08
C ASP A 221 -4.99 -16.37 1.22
N HIS A 222 -6.12 -17.07 1.09
CA HIS A 222 -6.91 -17.53 2.23
C HIS A 222 -6.19 -18.60 3.06
N ALA A 223 -5.25 -19.35 2.46
CA ALA A 223 -4.45 -20.33 3.19
C ALA A 223 -3.51 -19.64 4.18
N GLN A 224 -2.88 -18.54 3.74
CA GLN A 224 -2.03 -17.72 4.59
C GLN A 224 -2.83 -17.10 5.74
N LEU A 225 -4.00 -16.53 5.47
CA LEU A 225 -4.86 -15.96 6.53
C LEU A 225 -5.23 -17.00 7.59
N ARG A 226 -5.59 -18.23 7.18
CA ARG A 226 -5.82 -19.35 8.11
C ARG A 226 -4.56 -19.75 8.88
N SER A 227 -3.39 -19.69 8.24
CA SER A 227 -2.12 -20.10 8.85
C SER A 227 -1.73 -19.25 10.06
N TYR A 228 -2.24 -18.02 10.16
CA TYR A 228 -2.01 -17.12 11.30
C TYR A 228 -2.56 -17.68 12.61
N GLY A 229 -3.52 -18.62 12.55
CA GLY A 229 -4.10 -19.25 13.73
C GLY A 229 -4.83 -18.26 14.63
N LEU A 230 -5.45 -17.24 14.03
CA LEU A 230 -6.36 -16.31 14.70
C LEU A 230 -7.73 -16.98 14.91
N SER A 231 -8.59 -16.37 15.71
CA SER A 231 -9.99 -16.80 15.82
C SER A 231 -10.72 -16.68 14.47
N GLU A 232 -11.87 -17.34 14.34
CA GLU A 232 -12.72 -17.22 13.14
C GLU A 232 -13.16 -15.77 12.91
N THR A 233 -13.54 -15.06 13.97
CA THR A 233 -13.91 -13.64 13.93
C THR A 233 -12.74 -12.78 13.44
N ALA A 234 -11.55 -12.94 14.01
CA ALA A 234 -10.36 -12.20 13.60
C ALA A 234 -9.95 -12.49 12.15
N THR A 235 -10.04 -13.75 11.73
CA THR A 235 -9.79 -14.15 10.33
C THR A 235 -10.84 -13.55 9.39
N GLY A 236 -12.11 -13.54 9.81
CA GLY A 236 -13.20 -12.89 9.08
C GLY A 236 -12.97 -11.38 8.94
N LEU A 237 -12.44 -10.72 9.96
CA LEU A 237 -12.09 -9.30 9.92
C LEU A 237 -11.00 -9.03 8.88
N LEU A 238 -9.97 -9.89 8.80
CA LEU A 238 -8.94 -9.76 7.77
C LEU A 238 -9.50 -9.92 6.35
N HIS A 239 -10.44 -10.84 6.13
CA HIS A 239 -11.14 -10.94 4.84
C HIS A 239 -11.95 -9.67 4.54
N ALA A 240 -12.71 -9.15 5.52
CA ALA A 240 -13.51 -7.94 5.34
C ALA A 240 -12.64 -6.70 5.03
N LEU A 241 -11.45 -6.60 5.62
CA LEU A 241 -10.48 -5.55 5.30
C LEU A 241 -9.97 -5.65 3.86
N ILE A 242 -9.59 -6.85 3.42
CA ILE A 242 -9.13 -7.07 2.04
C ILE A 242 -10.25 -6.74 1.04
N ASP A 243 -11.48 -7.16 1.33
CA ASP A 243 -12.64 -6.85 0.51
C ASP A 243 -12.90 -5.34 0.44
N PHE A 244 -12.81 -4.65 1.58
CA PHE A 244 -12.95 -3.19 1.65
C PHE A 244 -11.89 -2.49 0.81
N GLU A 245 -10.60 -2.86 0.93
CA GLU A 245 -9.53 -2.20 0.18
C GLU A 245 -9.68 -2.40 -1.33
N ILE A 246 -9.98 -3.62 -1.78
CA ILE A 246 -10.17 -3.93 -3.19
C ILE A 246 -11.42 -3.21 -3.73
N GLY A 247 -12.55 -3.30 -3.01
CA GLY A 247 -13.79 -2.64 -3.39
C GLY A 247 -13.61 -1.14 -3.49
N ALA A 248 -13.08 -0.51 -2.42
CA ALA A 248 -12.89 0.94 -2.37
C ALA A 248 -11.93 1.45 -3.45
N LEU A 249 -10.87 0.69 -3.75
CA LEU A 249 -9.95 1.03 -4.84
C LEU A 249 -10.67 1.01 -6.20
N LEU A 250 -11.45 -0.04 -6.48
CA LEU A 250 -12.20 -0.19 -7.73
C LEU A 250 -13.39 0.79 -7.84
N ASP A 251 -13.92 1.28 -6.72
CA ASP A 251 -14.98 2.29 -6.67
C ASP A 251 -14.44 3.72 -6.88
N SER A 252 -13.16 3.95 -6.56
CA SER A 252 -12.52 5.28 -6.62
C SER A 252 -12.06 5.74 -8.02
N GLY A 253 -12.32 4.95 -9.06
CA GLY A 253 -11.99 5.31 -10.46
C GLY A 253 -10.50 5.24 -10.82
N LEU A 254 -9.67 4.57 -10.01
CA LEU A 254 -8.25 4.26 -10.31
C LEU A 254 -7.49 5.43 -10.96
N ARG A 255 -7.58 6.64 -10.39
CA ARG A 255 -6.77 7.78 -10.80
C ARG A 255 -5.34 7.63 -10.26
N LEU A 256 -4.51 6.94 -11.03
CA LEU A 256 -3.15 6.56 -10.61
C LEU A 256 -2.19 7.74 -10.71
N ARG A 257 -2.31 8.55 -11.75
CA ARG A 257 -1.47 9.74 -11.97
C ARG A 257 -2.17 10.70 -12.91
N THR A 258 -1.64 11.91 -13.09
CA THR A 258 -2.29 12.96 -13.88
C THR A 258 -2.71 12.51 -15.28
N ALA A 259 -1.89 11.70 -15.95
CA ALA A 259 -2.18 11.15 -17.27
C ALA A 259 -2.49 9.63 -17.22
N CYS A 260 -2.99 9.11 -16.10
CA CYS A 260 -3.48 7.74 -15.98
C CYS A 260 -4.68 7.72 -15.04
N ASP A 261 -5.85 7.77 -15.65
CA ASP A 261 -7.16 7.76 -15.02
C ASP A 261 -7.97 6.67 -15.70
N LEU A 262 -8.43 5.67 -14.95
CA LEU A 262 -8.89 4.39 -15.49
C LEU A 262 -10.25 3.97 -14.92
N ASP A 263 -11.19 3.63 -15.79
CA ASP A 263 -12.45 3.03 -15.37
C ASP A 263 -12.46 1.51 -15.49
N VAL A 264 -13.20 0.87 -14.59
CA VAL A 264 -13.46 -0.58 -14.65
C VAL A 264 -14.54 -0.86 -15.68
N VAL A 265 -14.21 -1.65 -16.70
CA VAL A 265 -15.13 -2.07 -17.77
C VAL A 265 -15.80 -3.39 -17.44
N HIS A 266 -15.03 -4.33 -16.91
CA HIS A 266 -15.49 -5.69 -16.64
C HIS A 266 -14.68 -6.29 -15.49
N ILE A 267 -15.32 -7.16 -14.72
CA ILE A 267 -14.71 -7.90 -13.63
C ILE A 267 -14.93 -9.40 -13.87
N ASP A 268 -13.84 -10.15 -13.92
CA ASP A 268 -13.82 -11.62 -13.89
C ASP A 268 -13.54 -12.07 -12.44
N GLY A 269 -14.59 -12.57 -11.79
CA GLY A 269 -14.64 -12.91 -10.37
C GLY A 269 -15.76 -12.17 -9.62
N GLU A 270 -15.82 -12.36 -8.32
CA GLU A 270 -16.76 -11.65 -7.45
C GLU A 270 -16.15 -10.30 -7.04
N ARG A 271 -16.77 -9.19 -7.47
CA ARG A 271 -16.36 -7.84 -7.05
C ARG A 271 -16.71 -7.67 -5.57
N PRO A 272 -15.75 -7.33 -4.70
CA PRO A 272 -16.07 -6.96 -3.33
C PRO A 272 -16.98 -5.72 -3.27
N ASP A 273 -18.06 -5.83 -2.50
CA ASP A 273 -18.94 -4.70 -2.18
C ASP A 273 -18.39 -3.95 -0.97
N THR A 274 -17.94 -2.71 -1.19
CA THR A 274 -17.37 -1.84 -0.15
C THR A 274 -18.35 -1.58 0.99
N ALA A 275 -19.65 -1.42 0.70
CA ALA A 275 -20.66 -1.17 1.72
C ALA A 275 -20.89 -2.43 2.57
N ASP A 276 -20.86 -3.62 1.95
CA ASP A 276 -20.92 -4.88 2.69
C ASP A 276 -19.68 -5.11 3.55
N ALA A 277 -18.49 -4.90 2.99
CA ALA A 277 -17.23 -5.01 3.70
C ALA A 277 -17.20 -4.07 4.92
N THR A 278 -17.68 -2.83 4.77
CA THR A 278 -17.81 -1.86 5.86
C THR A 278 -18.71 -2.38 6.99
N ARG A 279 -19.89 -2.94 6.67
CA ARG A 279 -20.78 -3.53 7.68
C ARG A 279 -20.13 -4.71 8.40
N ARG A 280 -19.41 -5.57 7.66
CA ARG A 280 -18.68 -6.70 8.24
C ARG A 280 -17.55 -6.24 9.15
N ILE A 281 -16.76 -5.23 8.75
CA ILE A 281 -15.71 -4.64 9.59
C ILE A 281 -16.32 -4.13 10.90
N ALA A 282 -17.36 -3.29 10.83
CA ALA A 282 -17.99 -2.72 12.02
C ALA A 282 -18.47 -3.79 13.01
N LYS A 283 -19.10 -4.87 12.50
CA LYS A 283 -19.52 -6.01 13.32
C LYS A 283 -18.33 -6.76 13.93
N LEU A 284 -17.37 -7.16 13.09
CA LEU A 284 -16.28 -8.05 13.49
C LEU A 284 -15.26 -7.36 14.41
N VAL A 285 -15.08 -6.04 14.30
CA VAL A 285 -14.27 -5.26 15.25
C VAL A 285 -14.82 -5.38 16.67
N GLN A 286 -16.14 -5.28 16.85
CA GLN A 286 -16.78 -5.44 18.15
C GLN A 286 -16.64 -6.87 18.68
N GLU A 287 -16.85 -7.86 17.82
CA GLU A 287 -16.76 -9.28 18.18
C GLU A 287 -15.31 -9.74 18.47
N CYS A 288 -14.30 -9.08 17.90
CA CYS A 288 -12.89 -9.39 18.19
C CYS A 288 -12.52 -9.06 19.64
N GLY A 289 -13.19 -8.09 20.27
CA GLY A 289 -12.99 -7.73 21.67
C GLY A 289 -11.52 -7.46 22.01
N ASP A 290 -10.98 -8.19 22.98
CA ASP A 290 -9.62 -8.06 23.51
C ASP A 290 -8.51 -8.58 22.57
N GLN A 291 -8.87 -9.21 21.45
CA GLN A 291 -7.89 -9.59 20.41
C GLN A 291 -7.32 -8.37 19.68
N LEU A 292 -8.04 -7.24 19.68
CA LEU A 292 -7.56 -5.97 19.14
C LEU A 292 -7.03 -5.11 20.29
N GLY A 293 -5.86 -4.50 20.10
CA GLY A 293 -5.32 -3.51 21.02
C GLY A 293 -5.98 -2.13 20.82
N PRO A 294 -5.60 -1.14 21.64
CA PRO A 294 -5.92 0.25 21.37
C PRO A 294 -5.01 0.82 20.27
N ILE A 295 -5.36 2.00 19.75
CA ILE A 295 -4.41 2.81 18.98
C ILE A 295 -3.21 3.10 19.87
N THR A 296 -2.03 2.70 19.42
CA THR A 296 -0.78 2.85 20.17
C THR A 296 -0.05 4.10 19.69
N THR A 297 0.47 4.91 20.62
CA THR A 297 1.25 6.11 20.27
C THR A 297 2.75 5.85 20.44
N ALA A 298 3.51 6.06 19.36
CA ALA A 298 4.96 6.06 19.36
C ALA A 298 5.48 7.51 19.22
N VAL A 299 6.22 7.97 20.23
CA VAL A 299 6.84 9.29 20.25
C VAL A 299 8.23 9.22 19.60
N TRP A 300 8.45 10.01 18.56
CA TRP A 300 9.73 10.10 17.86
C TRP A 300 10.32 11.51 17.95
N THR A 301 11.48 11.63 18.59
CA THR A 301 12.10 12.93 18.91
C THR A 301 13.30 13.27 18.01
N GLY A 302 13.34 12.70 16.80
CA GLY A 302 14.45 12.85 15.88
C GLY A 302 15.49 11.75 15.98
N ARG A 303 16.48 11.79 15.09
CA ARG A 303 17.71 11.01 15.29
C ARG A 303 18.48 11.70 16.40
N GLY A 304 18.48 11.13 17.61
CA GLY A 304 19.44 11.53 18.64
C GLY A 304 20.82 11.60 18.01
N LYS A 305 21.63 12.62 18.36
CA LYS A 305 23.03 12.69 17.92
C LYS A 305 23.71 11.41 18.43
N GLY A 306 23.89 10.45 17.52
CA GLY A 306 24.72 9.28 17.75
C GLY A 306 26.18 9.66 17.86
#